data_AF-E1U342-F1
#
_entry.id   AF-E1U342-F1
#
_cell.length_a   1.000
_cell.length_b   1.000
_cell.length_c   1.000
_cell.angle_alpha   90.00
_cell.angle_beta   90.00
_cell.angle_gamma   90.00
#
_symmetry.space_group_name_H-M   'P 1'
#
loop_
_entity.id
_entity.type
_entity.pdbx_description
1 polymer ?
#
loop_
_entity_poly.entity_id
_entity_poly.type
_entity_poly.pdbx_seq_one_letter_code
_entity_poly.pdbx_strand_id
1 'polypeptide(L)'
;VKLDNVTPLYYLVCDSKQICFVLSVYGISNDAIKEGDQLTLLEPSYHCVDFIWKDKHYHFKSIRVDFVEQVLENGKALSPHHAVRSSIYAQHKP
;
A
#
# COMPACT_ATOMS: atom_id res chain seq x y z
N VAL A 1 -5.86 -8.70 -22.38
CA VAL A 1 -6.22 -8.87 -20.94
C VAL A 1 -5.87 -7.57 -20.24
N LYS A 2 -6.86 -6.69 -20.02
CA LYS A 2 -6.62 -5.52 -19.14
C LYS A 2 -6.47 -6.08 -17.73
N LEU A 3 -5.32 -5.83 -17.11
CA LEU A 3 -5.10 -6.11 -15.68
C LEU A 3 -5.88 -5.06 -14.88
N ASP A 4 -7.20 -5.11 -14.95
CA ASP A 4 -8.07 -4.25 -14.15
C ASP A 4 -7.95 -4.75 -12.70
N ASN A 5 -7.21 -4.00 -11.87
CA ASN A 5 -7.04 -4.19 -10.42
C ASN A 5 -6.38 -5.50 -9.95
N VAL A 6 -5.09 -5.67 -10.26
CA VAL A 6 -4.27 -6.59 -9.45
C VAL A 6 -3.96 -5.90 -8.12
N THR A 7 -4.56 -6.40 -7.05
CA THR A 7 -4.13 -6.03 -5.69
C THR A 7 -2.81 -6.74 -5.35
N PRO A 8 -1.95 -6.10 -4.53
CA PRO A 8 -2.08 -4.75 -3.99
C PRO A 8 -1.70 -3.66 -5.00
N LEU A 9 -2.20 -2.44 -4.75
CA LEU A 9 -1.66 -1.23 -5.35
C LEU A 9 -0.37 -0.84 -4.63
N TYR A 10 0.64 -0.40 -5.37
CA TYR A 10 1.92 0.03 -4.80
C TYR A 10 2.14 1.52 -5.05
N TYR A 11 2.45 2.24 -3.98
CA TYR A 11 2.83 3.65 -4.01
C TYR A 11 4.21 3.83 -3.38
N LEU A 12 4.89 4.91 -3.77
CA LEU A 12 6.03 5.43 -3.02
C LEU A 12 5.54 6.63 -2.21
N VAL A 13 5.67 6.57 -0.89
CA VAL A 13 5.35 7.70 0.00
C VAL A 13 6.61 8.16 0.69
N CYS A 14 6.72 9.45 0.99
CA CYS A 14 7.84 10.00 1.73
C CYS A 14 7.34 10.92 2.85
N ASP A 15 8.04 10.94 3.98
CA ASP A 15 7.73 11.82 5.10
C ASP A 15 8.39 13.20 4.94
N SER A 16 8.17 14.10 5.92
CA SER A 16 8.78 15.44 5.92
C SER A 16 10.31 15.43 6.04
N LYS A 17 10.92 14.29 6.38
CA LYS A 17 12.37 14.08 6.44
C LYS A 17 12.91 13.42 5.17
N GLN A 18 12.09 13.31 4.12
CA GLN A 18 12.43 12.67 2.85
C GLN A 18 12.77 11.18 2.99
N ILE A 19 12.32 10.53 4.07
CA ILE A 19 12.42 9.07 4.19
C ILE A 19 11.28 8.48 3.39
N CYS A 20 11.61 7.59 2.45
CA CYS A 20 10.62 6.97 1.59
C CYS A 20 10.30 5.52 2.01
N PHE A 21 9.05 5.12 1.75
CA PHE A 21 8.47 3.84 2.09
C PHE A 21 7.68 3.31 0.89
N VAL A 22 7.77 2.00 0.66
CA VAL A 22 6.84 1.31 -0.25
C VAL A 22 5.51 1.14 0.49
N LEU A 23 4.44 1.72 -0.03
CA LEU A 23 3.09 1.55 0.51
C LEU A 23 2.34 0.53 -0.33
N SER A 24 2.03 -0.62 0.27
CA SER A 24 1.21 -1.68 -0.33
C SER A 24 -0.22 -1.56 0.16
N VAL A 25 -1.14 -1.24 -0.74
CA VAL A 25 -2.55 -0.96 -0.43
C VAL A 25 -3.44 -2.08 -0.96
N TYR A 26 -4.16 -2.73 -0.06
CA TYR A 26 -5.19 -3.72 -0.32
C TYR A 26 -6.56 -3.13 0.01
N GLY A 27 -7.63 -3.72 -0.53
CA GLY A 27 -9.00 -3.37 -0.14
C GLY A 27 -9.45 -1.94 -0.47
N ILE A 28 -8.63 -1.13 -1.14
CA ILE A 28 -8.91 0.26 -1.50
C ILE A 28 -8.80 0.43 -3.03
N SER A 29 -9.72 1.19 -3.62
CA SER A 29 -9.77 1.49 -5.04
C SER A 29 -8.61 2.38 -5.49
N ASN A 30 -8.20 2.25 -6.75
CA ASN A 30 -7.04 2.97 -7.30
C ASN A 30 -7.25 4.47 -7.51
N ASP A 31 -8.49 4.95 -7.45
CA ASP A 31 -8.87 6.35 -7.55
C ASP A 31 -8.95 7.06 -6.18
N ALA A 32 -8.78 6.31 -5.08
CA ALA A 32 -8.86 6.83 -3.72
C ALA A 32 -7.60 7.60 -3.27
N ILE A 33 -6.44 7.29 -3.85
CA ILE A 33 -5.14 7.90 -3.53
C ILE A 33 -4.48 8.35 -4.83
N LYS A 34 -4.08 9.62 -4.89
CA LYS A 34 -3.44 10.24 -6.05
C LYS A 34 -2.07 10.77 -5.71
N GLU A 35 -1.27 11.00 -6.76
CA GLU A 35 0.01 11.66 -6.62
C GLU A 35 -0.19 13.08 -6.06
N GLY A 36 0.60 13.43 -5.04
CA GLY A 36 0.53 14.71 -4.34
C GLY A 36 -0.36 14.71 -3.10
N ASP A 37 -1.17 13.67 -2.87
CA ASP A 37 -1.99 13.59 -1.66
C ASP A 37 -1.14 13.42 -0.41
N GLN A 38 -1.54 14.11 0.65
CA GLN A 38 -0.99 13.88 1.99
C GLN A 38 -1.75 12.72 2.64
N LEU A 39 -1.03 11.65 2.97
CA LEU A 39 -1.60 10.49 3.64
C LEU A 39 -1.27 10.49 5.13
N THR A 40 -2.30 10.28 5.96
CA THR A 40 -2.13 9.88 7.36
C THR A 40 -2.50 8.41 7.48
N LEU A 41 -1.55 7.57 7.88
CA LEU A 41 -1.78 6.15 8.09
C LEU A 41 -2.11 5.90 9.56
N LEU A 42 -3.29 5.34 9.82
CA LEU A 42 -3.76 4.95 11.15
C LEU A 42 -3.35 3.49 11.40
N GLU A 43 -2.65 3.25 12.51
CA GLU A 43 -2.13 1.93 12.89
C GLU A 43 -1.30 1.26 11.76
N PRO A 44 -0.22 1.90 11.29
CA PRO A 44 0.53 1.42 10.13
C PRO A 44 1.20 0.07 10.40
N SER A 45 0.97 -0.91 9.52
CA SER A 45 1.68 -2.19 9.53
C SER A 45 3.04 -2.03 8.84
N TYR A 46 4.04 -1.60 9.61
CA TYR A 46 5.39 -1.34 9.14
C TYR A 46 6.26 -2.61 9.09
N HIS A 47 7.07 -2.71 8.04
CA HIS A 47 8.09 -3.73 7.89
C HIS A 47 9.40 -3.13 7.36
N CYS A 48 10.52 -3.58 7.92
CA CYS A 48 11.84 -3.40 7.34
C CYS A 48 12.21 -4.70 6.64
N VAL A 49 12.26 -4.67 5.31
CA VAL A 49 12.57 -5.84 4.49
C VAL A 49 14.06 -5.84 4.22
N ASP A 50 14.75 -6.90 4.64
CA ASP A 50 16.18 -7.11 4.43
C ASP A 50 16.44 -8.57 4.08
N PHE A 51 16.77 -8.85 2.81
CA PHE A 51 17.06 -10.20 2.34
C PHE A 51 17.97 -10.23 1.11
N ILE A 52 18.59 -11.38 0.86
CA ILE A 52 19.37 -11.65 -0.35
C ILE A 52 18.62 -12.68 -1.20
N TRP A 53 18.48 -12.42 -2.50
CA TRP A 53 17.89 -13.35 -3.46
C TRP A 53 18.66 -13.33 -4.76
N LYS A 54 19.15 -14.50 -5.21
CA LYS A 54 19.96 -14.66 -6.42
C LYS A 54 21.10 -13.62 -6.49
N ASP A 55 21.90 -13.58 -5.42
CA ASP A 55 23.05 -12.68 -5.26
C ASP A 55 22.74 -11.17 -5.26
N LYS A 56 21.46 -10.79 -5.17
CA LYS A 56 21.05 -9.39 -5.01
C LYS A 56 20.53 -9.14 -3.60
N HIS A 57 21.06 -8.10 -2.97
CA HIS A 57 20.58 -7.59 -1.68
C HIS A 57 19.41 -6.63 -1.87
N TYR A 58 18.35 -6.85 -1.10
CA TYR A 58 17.15 -6.03 -1.06
C TYR A 58 17.01 -5.49 0.36
N HIS A 59 17.07 -4.18 0.50
CA HIS A 59 16.83 -3.49 1.77
C HIS A 59 15.87 -2.33 1.53
N PHE A 60 14.66 -2.39 2.07
CA PHE A 60 13.69 -1.32 1.93
C PHE A 60 12.67 -1.31 3.07
N LYS A 61 12.05 -0.14 3.26
CA LYS A 61 10.98 0.07 4.22
C LYS A 61 9.64 -0.08 3.50
N SER A 62 8.71 -0.81 4.10
CA SER A 62 7.37 -0.97 3.56
C SER A 62 6.30 -0.79 4.62
N ILE A 63 5.15 -0.28 4.22
CA ILE A 63 3.96 -0.19 5.04
C ILE A 63 2.82 -0.88 4.29
N ARG A 64 2.05 -1.70 5.00
CA ARG A 64 0.86 -2.36 4.47
C ARG A 64 -0.40 -1.69 5.03
N VAL A 65 -1.36 -1.48 4.15
CA VAL A 65 -2.71 -1.01 4.44
C VAL A 65 -3.70 -2.01 3.85
N ASP A 66 -4.69 -2.42 4.64
CA ASP A 66 -5.68 -3.41 4.24
C ASP A 66 -7.09 -2.83 4.07
N PHE A 67 -7.40 -1.73 4.77
CA PHE A 67 -8.76 -1.18 4.83
C PHE A 67 -8.79 0.35 4.75
N VAL A 68 -9.90 0.91 4.24
CA VAL A 68 -10.10 2.37 4.07
C VAL A 68 -10.00 3.13 5.40
N GLU A 69 -10.35 2.48 6.51
CA GLU A 69 -10.31 3.04 7.86
C GLU A 69 -8.89 3.30 8.36
N GLN A 70 -7.87 2.71 7.72
CA GLN A 70 -6.47 2.91 8.07
C GLN A 70 -5.83 4.11 7.38
N VAL A 71 -6.56 4.86 6.54
CA VAL A 71 -6.02 5.96 5.75
C VAL A 71 -6.90 7.21 5.84
N LEU A 72 -6.27 8.34 6.11
CA LEU A 72 -6.83 9.66 5.84
C LEU A 72 -6.11 10.27 4.64
N GLU A 73 -6.88 10.67 3.63
CA GLU A 73 -6.41 11.39 2.45
C GLU A 73 -6.65 12.89 2.67
N ASN A 74 -5.57 13.67 2.61
CA ASN A 74 -5.60 15.12 2.86
C ASN A 74 -6.32 15.49 4.18
N GLY A 75 -6.13 14.64 5.22
CA GLY A 75 -6.74 14.79 6.53
C GLY A 75 -8.20 14.32 6.64
N LYS A 76 -8.80 13.76 5.59
CA LYS A 76 -10.18 13.26 5.56
C LYS A 76 -10.23 11.75 5.45
N ALA A 77 -11.20 11.13 6.12
CA ALA A 77 -11.44 9.70 5.98
C ALA A 77 -11.86 9.37 4.55
N LEU A 78 -11.36 8.26 4.02
CA LEU A 78 -11.78 7.76 2.72
C LEU A 78 -13.26 7.34 2.77
N SER A 79 -13.98 7.61 1.67
CA SER A 79 -15.37 7.16 1.53
C SER A 79 -15.46 5.63 1.51
N PRO A 80 -16.50 5.02 2.11
CA PRO A 80 -16.76 3.58 1.98
C PRO A 80 -16.90 3.10 0.54
N HIS A 81 -17.23 3.99 -0.41
CA HIS A 81 -17.27 3.67 -1.84
C HIS A 81 -15.90 3.32 -2.43
N HIS A 82 -14.81 3.76 -1.81
CA HIS A 82 -13.46 3.38 -2.18
C HIS A 82 -13.05 2.00 -1.65
N ALA A 83 -13.86 1.38 -0.77
CA ALA A 83 -13.58 0.02 -0.32
C ALA A 83 -13.87 -0.98 -1.45
N VAL A 84 -12.86 -1.76 -1.83
CA VAL A 84 -13.00 -2.84 -2.82
C VAL A 84 -12.90 -4.20 -2.16
N ARG A 85 -13.80 -5.11 -2.54
CA ARG A 85 -13.69 -6.53 -2.18
C ARG A 85 -12.66 -7.20 -3.09
N SER A 86 -11.39 -7.01 -2.79
CA SER A 86 -10.33 -7.85 -3.36
C SER A 86 -10.27 -9.15 -2.56
N SER A 87 -10.67 -10.26 -3.17
CA SER A 87 -10.31 -11.58 -2.65
C SER A 87 -8.79 -11.68 -2.65
N ILE A 88 -8.19 -11.85 -1.46
CA ILE A 88 -6.79 -12.26 -1.35
C ILE A 88 -6.75 -13.68 -1.88
N TYR A 89 -6.43 -13.84 -3.16
CA TYR A 89 -6.09 -15.14 -3.71
C TYR A 89 -4.75 -15.53 -3.10
N ALA A 90 -4.79 -16.27 -1.99
CA ALA A 90 -3.63 -17.01 -1.54
C ALA A 90 -3.27 -17.99 -2.66
N GLN A 91 -2.36 -17.61 -3.55
CA GLN A 91 -1.75 -18.54 -4.48
C GLN A 91 -0.89 -19.48 -3.64
N HIS A 92 -1.49 -20.60 -3.23
CA HIS A 92 -0.76 -21.74 -2.70
C HIS A 92 0.09 -22.28 -3.87
N LYS A 93 1.29 -21.73 -4.05
CA LYS A 93 2.29 -22.35 -4.91
C LYS A 93 2.90 -23.51 -4.10
N PRO A 94 2.75 -24.77 -4.54
CA PRO A 94 3.34 -25.92 -3.86
C PRO A 94 4.87 -25.87 -3.89
#